data_AF-A0A1T4JRE8-F1
#
_entry.id   AF-A0A1T4JRE8-F1
#
_cell.length_a   1.000
_cell.length_b   1.000
_cell.length_c   1.000
_cell.angle_alpha   90.00
_cell.angle_beta   90.00
_cell.angle_gamma   90.00
#
_symmetry.space_group_name_H-M   'P 1'
#
loop_
_entity.id
_entity.type
_entity.pdbx_description
1 polymer ?
#
loop_
_entity_poly.entity_id
_entity_poly.type
_entity_poly.pdbx_seq_one_letter_code
_entity_poly.pdbx_strand_id
1 'polypeptide(L)'
;MIKIITFLCCILFFSSCGVVSVGFKKQEPPQPVLLVQSTSPVILVDAADVEMTGWRKKKGMRVIGNTKNDYVRLVRKQLQATLFRTVLIDSLADSDLKKQLHKGNNHAIQSLKERYNSSVLIILTDCMGGFERADISDKQYPDGRKVKDISYNAIFATDWLICDQLEQVKRSISISIPHSRQEADNIYFAKQPSFGTNRDDLTTIATDNAVKFAALFSYR
;
A
#
# COMPACT_ATOMS: atom_id res chain seq x y z
N MET A 1 1.09 -53.83 -44.62
CA MET A 1 1.96 -52.77 -44.07
C MET A 1 1.27 -51.39 -44.06
N ILE A 2 0.07 -51.26 -43.49
CA ILE A 2 -0.66 -49.96 -43.37
C ILE A 2 -1.42 -49.93 -42.03
N LYS A 3 -0.78 -50.35 -40.92
CA LYS A 3 -1.40 -50.31 -39.58
C LYS A 3 -0.49 -49.74 -38.48
N ILE A 4 0.78 -49.46 -38.78
CA ILE A 4 1.74 -48.92 -37.80
C ILE A 4 1.72 -47.38 -37.82
N ILE A 5 1.30 -46.76 -38.93
CA ILE A 5 1.35 -45.30 -39.10
C ILE A 5 0.19 -44.60 -38.35
N THR A 6 -0.97 -45.25 -38.21
CA THR A 6 -2.14 -44.65 -37.55
C THR A 6 -2.04 -44.62 -36.02
N PHE A 7 -1.21 -45.47 -35.41
CA PHE A 7 -1.01 -45.47 -33.96
C PHE A 7 -0.01 -44.38 -33.50
N LEU A 8 0.89 -43.95 -34.39
CA LEU A 8 1.89 -42.92 -34.09
C LEU A 8 1.29 -41.49 -34.08
N CYS A 9 0.20 -41.25 -34.83
CA CYS A 9 -0.44 -39.94 -34.86
C CYS A 9 -1.29 -39.63 -33.62
N CYS A 10 -1.72 -40.64 -32.85
CA CYS A 10 -2.55 -40.42 -31.66
C CYS A 10 -1.74 -40.11 -30.39
N ILE A 11 -0.46 -40.51 -30.33
CA ILE A 11 0.41 -40.26 -29.16
C ILE A 11 1.00 -38.84 -29.19
N LEU A 12 1.10 -38.21 -30.37
CA LEU A 12 1.61 -36.84 -30.51
C LEU A 12 0.57 -35.74 -30.19
N PHE A 13 -0.69 -36.10 -29.97
CA PHE A 13 -1.76 -35.13 -29.66
C PHE A 13 -2.02 -34.91 -28.16
N PHE A 14 -1.34 -35.64 -27.27
CA PHE A 14 -1.48 -35.47 -25.80
C PHE A 14 -0.24 -34.88 -25.11
N SER A 15 0.79 -34.49 -25.85
CA SER A 15 2.00 -33.86 -25.30
C SER A 15 1.95 -32.32 -25.26
N SER A 16 0.82 -31.69 -25.60
CA SER A 16 0.60 -30.25 -25.39
C SER A 16 -0.24 -29.99 -24.13
N CYS A 17 0.05 -30.70 -23.04
CA CYS A 17 -0.25 -30.18 -21.71
C CYS A 17 0.75 -29.06 -21.43
N GLY A 18 0.51 -27.90 -22.06
CA GLY A 18 1.13 -26.65 -21.69
C GLY A 18 0.69 -26.38 -20.26
N VAL A 19 1.50 -26.83 -19.31
CA VAL A 19 1.43 -26.36 -17.93
C VAL A 19 1.54 -24.86 -18.04
N VAL A 20 0.40 -24.19 -17.88
CA VAL A 20 0.37 -22.75 -17.66
C VAL A 20 1.12 -22.60 -16.34
N SER A 21 2.42 -22.36 -16.45
CA SER A 21 3.24 -21.96 -15.33
C SER A 21 2.56 -20.71 -14.81
N VAL A 22 1.80 -20.88 -13.72
CA VAL A 22 1.37 -19.78 -12.89
C VAL A 22 2.68 -19.21 -12.37
N GLY A 23 3.24 -18.29 -13.15
CA GLY A 23 4.36 -17.50 -12.75
C GLY A 23 3.89 -16.71 -11.56
N PHE A 24 4.02 -17.29 -10.38
CA PHE A 24 4.18 -16.51 -9.17
C PHE A 24 5.40 -15.66 -9.46
N LYS A 25 5.18 -14.42 -9.93
CA LYS A 25 6.20 -13.39 -9.87
C LYS A 25 6.66 -13.42 -8.44
N LYS A 26 7.83 -14.01 -8.20
CA LYS A 26 8.53 -13.91 -6.93
C LYS A 26 8.62 -12.41 -6.72
N GLN A 27 7.79 -11.91 -5.82
CA GLN A 27 7.73 -10.50 -5.52
C GLN A 27 9.09 -10.23 -4.90
N GLU A 28 10.01 -9.68 -5.70
CA GLU A 28 11.33 -9.36 -5.21
C GLU A 28 11.14 -8.49 -3.97
N PRO A 29 11.83 -8.82 -2.87
CA PRO A 29 11.74 -8.01 -1.67
C PRO A 29 12.06 -6.57 -2.07
N PRO A 30 11.28 -5.59 -1.59
CA PRO A 30 11.45 -4.21 -2.01
C PRO A 30 12.90 -3.78 -1.81
N GLN A 31 13.52 -3.21 -2.86
CA GLN A 31 14.93 -2.85 -2.82
C GLN A 31 15.18 -1.89 -1.64
N PRO A 32 16.22 -2.16 -0.82
CA PRO A 32 16.52 -1.32 0.32
C PRO A 32 16.80 0.11 -0.13
N VAL A 33 16.38 1.06 0.70
CA VAL A 33 16.72 2.46 0.56
C VAL A 33 18.01 2.68 1.33
N LEU A 34 19.06 2.96 0.58
CA LEU A 34 20.41 3.08 1.10
C LEU A 34 20.73 4.55 1.38
N LEU A 35 20.76 4.93 2.65
CA LEU A 35 21.04 6.30 3.08
C LEU A 35 22.54 6.54 3.29
N VAL A 36 23.01 7.74 2.97
CA VAL A 36 24.35 8.21 3.37
C VAL A 36 24.43 8.34 4.89
N GLN A 37 25.51 7.84 5.47
CA GLN A 37 25.78 7.98 6.91
C GLN A 37 25.92 9.47 7.29
N SER A 38 25.12 9.90 8.27
CA SER A 38 25.13 11.27 8.77
C SER A 38 24.59 11.30 10.19
N THR A 39 25.09 12.23 11.00
CA THR A 39 24.60 12.51 12.37
C THR A 39 23.45 13.51 12.40
N SER A 40 23.13 14.15 11.28
CA SER A 40 22.01 15.09 11.17
C SER A 40 20.67 14.43 11.52
N PRO A 41 19.63 15.16 11.92
CA PRO A 41 18.30 14.57 12.06
C PRO A 41 17.77 14.06 10.70
N VAL A 42 16.77 13.19 10.74
CA VAL A 42 15.93 12.85 9.57
C VAL A 42 14.63 13.61 9.71
N ILE A 43 14.14 14.21 8.63
CA ILE A 43 12.88 14.97 8.64
C ILE A 43 11.80 14.16 7.95
N LEU A 44 10.74 13.86 8.68
CA LEU A 44 9.52 13.23 8.20
C LEU A 44 8.47 14.32 7.93
N VAL A 45 8.10 14.52 6.68
CA VAL A 45 7.12 15.53 6.27
C VAL A 45 5.79 14.86 5.98
N ASP A 46 4.73 15.31 6.65
CA ASP A 46 3.37 14.89 6.33
C ASP A 46 2.77 15.83 5.27
N ALA A 47 3.05 15.51 4.00
CA ALA A 47 2.46 16.22 2.85
C ALA A 47 1.25 15.48 2.26
N ALA A 48 0.81 14.37 2.84
CA ALA A 48 -0.21 13.53 2.22
C ALA A 48 -1.59 14.13 2.29
N ASP A 49 -2.24 14.12 1.14
CA ASP A 49 -3.69 14.12 1.06
C ASP A 49 -4.22 12.77 1.52
N VAL A 50 -5.42 12.78 2.11
CA VAL A 50 -6.09 11.57 2.52
C VAL A 50 -7.02 11.14 1.41
N GLU A 51 -6.83 9.94 0.90
CA GLU A 51 -7.72 9.32 -0.07
C GLU A 51 -8.49 8.16 0.56
N MET A 52 -9.70 7.92 0.04
CA MET A 52 -10.57 6.85 0.54
C MET A 52 -11.10 6.02 -0.61
N THR A 53 -11.01 4.70 -0.46
CA THR A 53 -11.65 3.74 -1.35
C THR A 53 -13.07 3.41 -0.84
N GLY A 54 -14.03 3.28 -1.76
CA GLY A 54 -15.44 2.99 -1.46
C GLY A 54 -16.39 4.20 -1.50
N TRP A 55 -17.67 3.96 -1.17
CA TRP A 55 -18.79 4.85 -1.55
C TRP A 55 -19.18 5.87 -0.45
N ARG A 56 -18.75 5.71 0.81
CA ARG A 56 -19.17 6.57 1.94
C ARG A 56 -18.10 7.59 2.36
N LYS A 57 -17.98 8.69 1.61
CA LYS A 57 -16.85 9.63 1.70
C LYS A 57 -16.67 10.36 3.05
N LYS A 58 -17.71 10.93 3.68
CA LYS A 58 -17.47 11.87 4.81
C LYS A 58 -16.97 11.22 6.13
N LYS A 59 -17.61 10.15 6.60
CA LYS A 59 -17.20 9.49 7.87
C LYS A 59 -15.92 8.67 7.69
N GLY A 60 -15.73 8.03 6.53
CA GLY A 60 -14.53 7.24 6.22
C GLY A 60 -13.28 8.12 6.15
N MET A 61 -13.35 9.28 5.49
CA MET A 61 -12.23 10.23 5.41
C MET A 61 -11.75 10.70 6.78
N ARG A 62 -12.65 10.89 7.75
CA ARG A 62 -12.25 11.23 9.13
C ARG A 62 -11.51 10.07 9.81
N VAL A 63 -11.99 8.83 9.64
CA VAL A 63 -11.33 7.65 10.21
C VAL A 63 -9.94 7.50 9.62
N ILE A 64 -9.80 7.59 8.29
CA ILE A 64 -8.51 7.47 7.62
C ILE A 64 -7.57 8.61 8.00
N GLY A 65 -8.08 9.85 8.09
CA GLY A 65 -7.28 10.98 8.57
C GLY A 65 -6.74 10.77 9.98
N ASN A 66 -7.56 10.22 10.89
CA ASN A 66 -7.09 9.85 12.23
C ASN A 66 -6.05 8.72 12.17
N THR A 67 -6.30 7.68 11.39
CA THR A 67 -5.36 6.57 11.18
C THR A 67 -4.03 7.07 10.59
N LYS A 68 -4.05 8.02 9.64
CA LYS A 68 -2.85 8.66 9.08
C LYS A 68 -2.05 9.38 10.16
N ASN A 69 -2.72 10.17 11.00
CA ASN A 69 -2.04 10.91 12.08
C ASN A 69 -1.34 9.97 13.06
N ASP A 70 -1.97 8.84 13.40
CA ASP A 70 -1.36 7.81 14.24
C ASP A 70 -0.24 7.05 13.51
N TYR A 71 -0.44 6.78 12.21
CA TYR A 71 0.55 6.17 11.32
C TYR A 71 1.83 7.00 11.22
N VAL A 72 1.75 8.31 10.97
CA VAL A 72 2.94 9.19 10.88
C VAL A 72 3.74 9.18 12.19
N ARG A 73 3.05 9.18 13.34
CA ARG A 73 3.70 9.06 14.66
C ARG A 73 4.39 7.71 14.84
N LEU A 74 3.77 6.64 14.34
CA LEU A 74 4.35 5.30 14.37
C LEU A 74 5.56 5.19 13.46
N VAL A 75 5.47 5.68 12.21
CA VAL A 75 6.59 5.71 11.26
C VAL A 75 7.77 6.46 11.86
N ARG A 76 7.57 7.62 12.49
CA ARG A 76 8.63 8.34 13.21
C ARG A 76 9.34 7.44 14.22
N LYS A 77 8.57 6.74 15.08
CA LYS A 77 9.13 5.85 16.11
C LYS A 77 9.90 4.68 15.49
N GLN A 78 9.35 4.06 14.46
CA GLN A 78 9.98 2.92 13.77
C GLN A 78 11.27 3.36 13.06
N LEU A 79 11.25 4.47 12.33
CA LEU A 79 12.44 5.02 11.69
C LEU A 79 13.51 5.39 12.71
N GLN A 80 13.14 5.99 13.84
CA GLN A 80 14.10 6.32 14.90
C GLN A 80 14.77 5.06 15.47
N ALA A 81 14.03 3.97 15.61
CA ALA A 81 14.57 2.68 16.03
C ALA A 81 15.47 2.03 14.95
N THR A 82 15.06 2.06 13.68
CA THR A 82 15.82 1.45 12.58
C THR A 82 17.08 2.22 12.24
N LEU A 83 17.01 3.54 12.21
CA LEU A 83 18.10 4.42 11.78
C LEU A 83 19.01 4.84 12.93
N PHE A 84 18.62 4.60 14.18
CA PHE A 84 19.34 5.08 15.37
C PHE A 84 19.62 6.60 15.32
N ARG A 85 18.71 7.37 14.72
CA ARG A 85 18.80 8.83 14.53
C ARG A 85 17.54 9.52 15.01
N THR A 86 17.68 10.79 15.40
CA THR A 86 16.52 11.63 15.70
C THR A 86 15.69 11.83 14.44
N VAL A 87 14.40 11.49 14.52
CA VAL A 87 13.41 11.76 13.47
C VAL A 87 12.46 12.85 13.94
N LEU A 88 12.45 13.98 13.22
CA LEU A 88 11.55 15.11 13.46
C LEU A 88 10.35 15.02 12.51
N ILE A 89 9.17 15.44 12.96
CA ILE A 89 7.99 15.55 12.11
C ILE A 89 7.79 17.02 11.74
N ASP A 90 7.69 17.32 10.45
CA ASP A 90 7.17 18.60 9.96
C ASP A 90 5.73 18.39 9.44
N SER A 91 4.77 18.88 10.22
CA SER A 91 3.35 18.90 9.86
C SER A 91 2.88 20.28 9.38
N LEU A 92 3.79 21.25 9.24
CA LEU A 92 3.50 22.67 9.00
C LEU A 92 3.67 23.08 7.54
N ALA A 93 3.79 22.14 6.61
CA ALA A 93 3.82 22.48 5.20
C ALA A 93 2.50 23.16 4.79
N ASP A 94 2.57 24.42 4.38
CA ASP A 94 1.44 25.12 3.77
C ASP A 94 1.00 24.38 2.49
N SER A 95 -0.22 24.67 2.00
CA SER A 95 -0.78 23.94 0.86
C SER A 95 0.05 24.06 -0.42
N ASP A 96 0.78 25.16 -0.61
CA ASP A 96 1.59 25.37 -1.80
C ASP A 96 2.95 24.68 -1.67
N LEU A 97 3.55 24.69 -0.48
CA LEU A 97 4.72 23.89 -0.18
C LEU A 97 4.42 22.39 -0.35
N LYS A 98 3.26 21.90 0.12
CA LYS A 98 2.84 20.50 -0.12
C LYS A 98 2.79 20.15 -1.60
N LYS A 99 2.16 20.99 -2.43
CA LYS A 99 2.12 20.80 -3.88
C LYS A 99 3.51 20.80 -4.52
N GLN A 100 4.42 21.67 -4.05
CA GLN A 100 5.80 21.71 -4.54
C GLN A 100 6.56 20.43 -4.16
N LEU A 101 6.37 19.92 -2.94
CA LEU A 101 6.98 18.68 -2.47
C LEU A 101 6.44 17.45 -3.20
N HIS A 102 5.15 17.38 -3.49
CA HIS A 102 4.55 16.32 -4.33
C HIS A 102 5.18 16.26 -5.73
N LYS A 103 5.50 17.42 -6.30
CA LYS A 103 6.17 17.53 -7.60
C LYS A 103 7.68 17.24 -7.54
N GLY A 104 8.23 16.94 -6.38
CA GLY A 104 9.68 16.74 -6.20
C GLY A 104 10.48 18.02 -6.48
N ASN A 105 9.94 19.19 -6.15
CA ASN A 105 10.62 20.45 -6.39
C ASN A 105 11.90 20.55 -5.53
N ASN A 106 13.06 20.53 -6.19
CA ASN A 106 14.36 20.55 -5.53
C ASN A 106 14.58 21.76 -4.62
N HIS A 107 14.06 22.94 -4.98
CA HIS A 107 14.20 24.14 -4.16
C HIS A 107 13.43 24.01 -2.83
N ALA A 108 12.19 23.51 -2.88
CA ALA A 108 11.39 23.25 -1.68
C ALA A 108 12.04 22.20 -0.77
N ILE A 109 12.53 21.11 -1.37
CA ILE A 109 13.25 20.04 -0.65
C ILE A 109 14.52 20.60 0.02
N GLN A 110 15.32 21.37 -0.72
CA GLN A 110 16.56 21.93 -0.21
C GLN A 110 16.31 22.94 0.91
N SER A 111 15.31 23.82 0.76
CA SER A 111 14.93 24.78 1.79
C SER A 111 14.53 24.11 3.11
N LEU A 112 13.80 22.98 3.05
CA LEU A 112 13.48 22.20 4.25
C LEU A 112 14.70 21.51 4.86
N LYS A 113 15.58 20.93 4.03
CA LYS A 113 16.83 20.34 4.50
C LYS A 113 17.70 21.35 5.23
N GLU A 114 17.84 22.56 4.69
CA GLU A 114 18.59 23.64 5.31
C GLU A 114 17.96 24.14 6.61
N ARG A 115 16.63 24.34 6.63
CA ARG A 115 15.89 24.78 7.82
C ARG A 115 16.13 23.89 9.03
N TYR A 116 16.21 22.58 8.82
CA TYR A 116 16.39 21.61 9.90
C TYR A 116 17.81 21.04 9.99
N ASN A 117 18.76 21.57 9.21
CA ASN A 117 20.12 21.05 9.08
C ASN A 117 20.15 19.52 8.89
N SER A 118 19.34 19.02 7.95
CA SER A 118 19.13 17.59 7.69
C SER A 118 19.71 17.15 6.35
N SER A 119 20.33 15.98 6.31
CA SER A 119 20.75 15.34 5.06
C SER A 119 19.63 14.55 4.37
N VAL A 120 18.65 14.07 5.15
CA VAL A 120 17.58 13.16 4.69
C VAL A 120 16.20 13.77 4.95
N LEU A 121 15.40 13.83 3.88
CA LEU A 121 14.00 14.23 3.92
C LEU A 121 13.14 13.04 3.46
N ILE A 122 12.16 12.64 4.25
CA ILE A 122 11.20 11.58 3.93
C ILE A 122 9.81 12.22 3.91
N ILE A 123 9.15 12.19 2.76
CA ILE A 123 7.91 12.93 2.52
C ILE A 123 6.80 11.92 2.26
N LEU A 124 5.76 11.91 3.10
CA LEU A 124 4.52 11.19 2.82
C LEU A 124 3.74 12.00 1.78
N THR A 125 3.57 11.47 0.57
CA THR A 125 2.90 12.19 -0.53
C THR A 125 1.44 11.79 -0.69
N ASP A 126 1.11 10.54 -0.39
CA ASP A 126 -0.27 10.04 -0.44
C ASP A 126 -0.53 9.04 0.68
N CYS A 127 -1.76 9.03 1.18
CA CYS A 127 -2.27 8.09 2.15
C CYS A 127 -3.71 7.68 1.78
N MET A 128 -3.84 6.49 1.21
CA MET A 128 -5.12 5.89 0.85
C MET A 128 -5.51 4.82 1.86
N GLY A 129 -6.78 4.80 2.27
CA GLY A 129 -7.32 3.70 3.07
C GLY A 129 -8.76 3.35 2.73
N GLY A 130 -9.20 2.16 3.09
CA GLY A 130 -10.62 1.82 3.05
C GLY A 130 -10.90 0.36 2.82
N PHE A 131 -12.04 0.09 2.19
CA PHE A 131 -12.52 -1.25 1.92
C PHE A 131 -12.77 -1.41 0.43
N GLU A 132 -12.06 -2.34 -0.16
CA GLU A 132 -12.18 -2.69 -1.57
C GLU A 132 -12.88 -4.04 -1.71
N ARG A 133 -13.61 -4.18 -2.81
CA ARG A 133 -14.23 -5.46 -3.14
C ARG A 133 -13.16 -6.38 -3.70
N ALA A 134 -12.97 -7.54 -3.08
CA ALA A 134 -11.93 -8.49 -3.48
C ALA A 134 -12.43 -9.48 -4.52
N ASP A 135 -13.61 -10.07 -4.31
CA ASP A 135 -14.19 -11.09 -5.20
C ASP A 135 -15.73 -11.07 -5.18
N ILE A 136 -16.32 -11.61 -6.24
CA ILE A 136 -17.76 -11.85 -6.38
C ILE A 136 -17.95 -13.24 -6.97
N SER A 137 -18.53 -14.14 -6.18
CA SER A 137 -18.89 -15.48 -6.64
C SER A 137 -20.41 -15.65 -6.68
N ASP A 138 -20.89 -16.44 -7.64
CA ASP A 138 -22.28 -16.87 -7.69
C ASP A 138 -22.47 -18.11 -6.83
N LYS A 139 -23.47 -18.08 -5.94
CA LYS A 139 -23.86 -19.23 -5.13
C LYS A 139 -25.30 -19.59 -5.45
N GLN A 140 -25.50 -20.80 -5.94
CA GLN A 140 -26.82 -21.37 -6.18
C GLN A 140 -27.16 -22.34 -5.06
N TYR A 141 -28.27 -22.09 -4.39
CA TYR A 141 -28.78 -22.95 -3.34
C TYR A 141 -29.63 -24.11 -3.93
N PRO A 142 -29.78 -25.23 -3.21
CA PRO A 142 -30.60 -26.37 -3.64
C PRO A 142 -32.08 -26.01 -3.91
N ASP A 143 -32.57 -24.93 -3.30
CA ASP A 143 -33.92 -24.38 -3.49
C ASP A 143 -34.08 -23.58 -4.81
N GLY A 144 -33.01 -23.46 -5.61
CA GLY A 144 -32.99 -22.70 -6.87
C GLY A 144 -32.67 -21.21 -6.72
N ARG A 145 -32.54 -20.70 -5.49
CA ARG A 145 -32.15 -19.31 -5.23
C ARG A 145 -30.70 -19.06 -5.64
N LYS A 146 -30.46 -17.94 -6.32
CA LYS A 146 -29.12 -17.46 -6.69
C LYS A 146 -28.78 -16.24 -5.87
N VAL A 147 -27.67 -16.29 -5.14
CA VAL A 147 -27.13 -15.14 -4.42
C VAL A 147 -25.72 -14.84 -4.92
N LYS A 148 -25.34 -13.57 -4.85
CA LYS A 148 -23.96 -13.12 -5.04
C LYS A 148 -23.30 -13.12 -3.68
N ASP A 149 -22.14 -13.76 -3.61
CA ASP A 149 -21.31 -13.79 -2.43
C ASP A 149 -20.09 -12.90 -2.67
N ILE A 150 -19.98 -11.85 -1.87
CA ILE A 150 -19.12 -10.71 -2.11
C ILE A 150 -18.15 -10.57 -0.94
N SER A 151 -16.86 -10.63 -1.25
CA SER A 151 -15.79 -10.44 -0.28
C SER A 151 -15.21 -9.04 -0.38
N TYR A 152 -14.76 -8.52 0.77
CA TYR A 152 -14.11 -7.23 0.90
C TYR A 152 -12.77 -7.40 1.60
N ASN A 153 -11.79 -6.62 1.17
CA ASN A 153 -10.51 -6.46 1.84
C ASN A 153 -10.44 -5.07 2.46
N ALA A 154 -9.85 -4.98 3.64
CA ALA A 154 -9.35 -3.71 4.15
C ALA A 154 -8.02 -3.40 3.46
N ILE A 155 -7.80 -2.14 3.05
CA ILE A 155 -6.59 -1.68 2.38
C ILE A 155 -6.05 -0.43 3.05
N PHE A 156 -4.72 -0.33 3.14
CA PHE A 156 -4.01 0.88 3.51
C PHE A 156 -2.73 0.99 2.68
N ALA A 157 -2.66 2.05 1.88
CA ALA A 157 -1.58 2.31 0.96
C ALA A 157 -0.99 3.71 1.17
N THR A 158 0.32 3.82 1.02
CA THR A 158 1.06 5.06 1.23
C THR A 158 2.14 5.22 0.18
N ASP A 159 2.26 6.43 -0.33
CA ASP A 159 3.35 6.82 -1.23
C ASP A 159 4.30 7.77 -0.55
N TRP A 160 5.58 7.54 -0.80
CA TRP A 160 6.69 8.22 -0.16
C TRP A 160 7.67 8.73 -1.20
N LEU A 161 8.14 9.96 -1.00
CA LEU A 161 9.30 10.52 -1.66
C LEU A 161 10.43 10.65 -0.64
N ILE A 162 11.52 9.92 -0.86
CA ILE A 162 12.70 9.92 -0.01
C ILE A 162 13.80 10.68 -0.72
N CYS A 163 14.30 11.75 -0.11
CA CYS A 163 15.33 12.60 -0.67
C CYS A 163 16.57 12.53 0.22
N ASP A 164 17.59 11.82 -0.25
CA ASP A 164 18.94 11.86 0.32
C ASP A 164 19.81 12.87 -0.44
N GLN A 165 21.06 13.08 -0.03
CA GLN A 165 22.01 13.97 -0.72
C GLN A 165 22.28 13.54 -2.17
N LEU A 166 22.25 12.23 -2.45
CA LEU A 166 22.66 11.66 -3.72
C LEU A 166 21.48 11.29 -4.63
N GLU A 167 20.29 11.07 -4.07
CA GLU A 167 19.18 10.51 -4.82
C GLU A 167 17.81 10.90 -4.27
N GLN A 168 16.82 10.88 -5.17
CA GLN A 168 15.41 10.91 -4.84
C GLN A 168 14.77 9.59 -5.25
N VAL A 169 14.13 8.93 -4.29
CA VAL A 169 13.57 7.60 -4.46
C VAL A 169 12.10 7.61 -4.07
N LYS A 170 11.26 7.11 -4.96
CA LYS A 170 9.84 6.88 -4.67
C LYS A 170 9.62 5.48 -4.12
N ARG A 171 8.77 5.37 -3.10
CA ARG A 171 8.37 4.10 -2.49
C ARG A 171 6.87 4.08 -2.24
N SER A 172 6.23 3.01 -2.67
CA SER A 172 4.82 2.74 -2.42
C SER A 172 4.71 1.49 -1.56
N ILE A 173 3.92 1.56 -0.50
CA ILE A 173 3.63 0.41 0.35
C ILE A 173 2.13 0.29 0.45
N SER A 174 1.62 -0.86 0.06
CA SER A 174 0.21 -1.21 0.17
C SER A 174 0.09 -2.52 0.94
N ILE A 175 -0.79 -2.52 1.93
CA ILE A 175 -1.18 -3.73 2.66
C ILE A 175 -2.68 -3.89 2.51
N SER A 176 -3.10 -5.11 2.19
CA SER A 176 -4.49 -5.50 2.23
C SER A 176 -4.67 -6.80 3.02
N ILE A 177 -5.78 -6.87 3.75
CA ILE A 177 -6.19 -8.08 4.48
C ILE A 177 -7.65 -8.41 4.14
N PRO A 178 -8.01 -9.70 4.09
CA PRO A 178 -9.42 -10.10 4.03
C PRO A 178 -10.18 -9.53 5.23
N HIS A 179 -11.36 -8.94 4.97
CA HIS A 179 -12.16 -8.27 6.00
C HIS A 179 -13.49 -8.97 6.24
N SER A 180 -14.37 -8.94 5.26
CA SER A 180 -15.74 -9.44 5.42
C SER A 180 -16.27 -10.09 4.16
N ARG A 181 -17.22 -10.98 4.33
CA ARG A 181 -17.96 -11.65 3.27
C ARG A 181 -19.45 -11.46 3.51
N GLN A 182 -20.21 -11.15 2.46
CA GLN A 182 -21.67 -11.01 2.55
C GLN A 182 -22.36 -11.62 1.34
N GLU A 183 -23.53 -12.18 1.58
CA GLU A 183 -24.44 -12.61 0.52
C GLU A 183 -25.44 -11.49 0.22
N ALA A 184 -25.68 -11.24 -1.07
CA ALA A 184 -26.68 -10.29 -1.54
C ALA A 184 -27.32 -10.80 -2.83
N ASP A 185 -28.61 -10.54 -3.02
CA ASP A 185 -29.31 -10.91 -4.27
C ASP A 185 -28.73 -10.18 -5.49
N ASN A 186 -28.14 -9.00 -5.27
CA ASN A 186 -27.42 -8.24 -6.28
C ASN A 186 -26.25 -7.48 -5.65
N ILE A 187 -25.18 -7.31 -6.42
CA ILE A 187 -23.99 -6.53 -6.10
C ILE A 187 -24.34 -5.08 -5.70
N TYR A 188 -25.39 -4.49 -6.29
CA TYR A 188 -25.82 -3.13 -5.97
C TYR A 188 -26.44 -2.98 -4.57
N PHE A 189 -26.95 -4.07 -3.99
CA PHE A 189 -27.55 -4.08 -2.64
C PHE A 189 -26.56 -4.49 -1.55
N ALA A 190 -25.36 -4.91 -1.94
CA ALA A 190 -24.30 -5.32 -1.03
C ALA A 190 -23.83 -4.14 -0.17
N LYS A 191 -24.01 -4.23 1.15
CA LYS A 191 -23.62 -3.16 2.09
C LYS A 191 -22.10 -3.14 2.23
N GLN A 192 -21.45 -2.04 1.92
CA GLN A 192 -20.02 -1.92 2.19
C GLN A 192 -19.73 -1.97 3.70
N PRO A 193 -18.55 -2.47 4.11
CA PRO A 193 -18.13 -2.45 5.51
C PRO A 193 -18.21 -1.05 6.13
N SER A 194 -18.60 -1.00 7.40
CA SER A 194 -18.67 0.23 8.20
C SER A 194 -17.29 0.63 8.71
N PHE A 195 -16.81 1.81 8.35
CA PHE A 195 -15.53 2.35 8.85
C PHE A 195 -15.47 2.51 10.37
N GLY A 196 -16.59 2.89 11.00
CA GLY A 196 -16.62 3.09 12.46
C GLY A 196 -16.52 1.78 13.24
N THR A 197 -17.00 0.68 12.65
CA THR A 197 -16.99 -0.65 13.27
C THR A 197 -15.66 -1.35 13.07
N ASN A 198 -14.91 -0.99 12.01
CA ASN A 198 -13.73 -1.71 11.54
C ASN A 198 -12.49 -0.80 11.51
N ARG A 199 -12.41 0.13 12.47
CA ARG A 199 -11.24 1.01 12.64
C ARG A 199 -10.00 0.19 12.99
N ASP A 200 -10.16 -0.87 13.76
CA ASP A 200 -9.06 -1.69 14.27
C ASP A 200 -8.34 -2.42 13.13
N ASP A 201 -9.05 -2.89 12.11
CA ASP A 201 -8.44 -3.48 10.92
C ASP A 201 -7.58 -2.47 10.18
N LEU A 202 -8.09 -1.25 9.97
CA LEU A 202 -7.34 -0.16 9.34
C LEU A 202 -6.11 0.26 10.17
N THR A 203 -6.22 0.28 11.49
CA THR A 203 -5.09 0.58 12.39
C THR A 203 -4.05 -0.54 12.37
N THR A 204 -4.48 -1.80 12.31
CA THR A 204 -3.59 -2.96 12.24
C THR A 204 -2.79 -2.95 10.95
N ILE A 205 -3.44 -2.81 9.79
CA ILE A 205 -2.73 -2.75 8.51
C ILE A 205 -1.85 -1.50 8.36
N ALA A 206 -2.26 -0.36 8.94
CA ALA A 206 -1.41 0.83 8.98
C ALA A 206 -0.15 0.58 9.84
N THR A 207 -0.29 -0.16 10.94
CA THR A 207 0.83 -0.55 11.80
C THR A 207 1.81 -1.43 11.04
N ASP A 208 1.33 -2.46 10.38
CA ASP A 208 2.15 -3.34 9.54
C ASP A 208 2.83 -2.56 8.41
N ASN A 209 2.13 -1.59 7.83
CA ASN A 209 2.66 -0.74 6.76
C ASN A 209 3.85 0.08 7.29
N ALA A 210 3.72 0.69 8.47
CA ALA A 210 4.78 1.48 9.08
C ALA A 210 6.03 0.65 9.38
N VAL A 211 5.84 -0.58 9.87
CA VAL A 211 6.95 -1.52 10.11
C VAL A 211 7.64 -1.90 8.80
N LYS A 212 6.87 -2.26 7.77
CA LYS A 212 7.43 -2.58 6.44
C LYS A 212 8.16 -1.38 5.83
N PHE A 213 7.65 -0.17 6.00
CA PHE A 213 8.28 1.06 5.53
C PHE A 213 9.63 1.29 6.18
N ALA A 214 9.68 1.25 7.51
CA ALA A 214 10.92 1.48 8.24
C ALA A 214 11.97 0.41 7.92
N ALA A 215 11.56 -0.84 7.71
CA ALA A 215 12.45 -1.94 7.34
C ALA A 215 13.11 -1.78 5.96
N LEU A 216 12.65 -0.85 5.12
CA LEU A 216 13.31 -0.57 3.84
C LEU A 216 14.67 0.12 4.01
N PHE A 217 14.89 0.81 5.14
CA PHE A 217 16.05 1.68 5.26
C PHE A 217 17.27 0.95 5.82
N SER A 218 18.41 1.22 5.20
CA SER A 218 19.73 0.77 5.66
C SER A 218 20.79 1.81 5.31
N TYR A 219 21.97 1.69 5.90
CA TYR A 219 23.10 2.58 5.60
C TYR A 219 24.00 1.99 4.51
N ARG A 220 24.53 2.89 3.68
CA ARG A 220 25.69 2.61 2.83
C ARG A 220 26.97 2.52 3.66
#